data_AF-A0A0C3A036-F1
#
_entry.id   AF-A0A0C3A036-F1
#
_cell.length_a   1.000
_cell.length_b   1.000
_cell.length_c   1.000
_cell.angle_alpha   90.00
_cell.angle_beta   90.00
_cell.angle_gamma   90.00
#
_symmetry.space_group_name_H-M   'P 1'
#
loop_
_entity.id
_entity.type
_entity.pdbx_description
1 polymer ?
#
loop_
_entity_poly.entity_id
_entity_poly.type
_entity_poly.pdbx_seq_one_letter_code
_entity_poly.pdbx_strand_id
1 'polypeptide(L)'
;MKEIEPQLPEAHHVVFTPDQERRLWRKIDLRIVPIISLMYLCCSVDRGNIGNAKLEGMVTQLDLTGDRYNIALTTFFIPYMIFQVPANIVIHYVRPSRWLPILMLLWGLVMMLMGFVKTFSQLAAVRFCLGLAEAGFYPGVAYYLTMWYPKYKLQYRFALFFGTTAVAGAFSGLLAYGIAFMNDAGGLQGWSWIFIIEGLTTIVISFIGAIIFVDYPRTAKFLSIEERQFVEQQQLCDVEDAEEGTIVQHLWMTFTDWQVWALAIVLLSFETPAYGIMFFLPTILQTYPLTTFVLVSLHADP
;
A
#
# COMPACT_ATOMS: atom_id res chain seq x y z
N MET A 1 -17.25 -51.91 25.56
CA MET A 1 -18.10 -51.15 24.62
C MET A 1 -17.27 -49.93 24.24
N LYS A 2 -16.56 -49.99 23.10
CA LYS A 2 -15.66 -48.93 22.63
C LYS A 2 -16.51 -47.78 22.11
N GLU A 3 -16.29 -46.58 22.61
CA GLU A 3 -16.87 -45.35 22.10
C GLU A 3 -16.49 -45.17 20.63
N ILE A 4 -17.51 -44.90 19.82
CA ILE A 4 -17.38 -44.63 18.39
C ILE A 4 -16.98 -43.16 18.29
N GLU A 5 -15.68 -42.93 18.03
CA GLU A 5 -15.17 -41.64 17.58
C GLU A 5 -15.91 -41.23 16.30
N PRO A 6 -16.46 -40.01 16.20
CA PRO A 6 -17.09 -39.55 14.97
C PRO A 6 -16.01 -39.39 13.89
N GLN A 7 -16.05 -40.27 12.89
CA GLN A 7 -15.24 -40.16 11.69
C GLN A 7 -15.51 -38.80 11.02
N LEU A 8 -14.49 -37.93 10.95
CA LEU A 8 -14.49 -36.75 10.10
C LEU A 8 -14.80 -37.19 8.66
N PRO A 9 -15.73 -36.52 7.94
CA PRO A 9 -16.04 -36.91 6.56
C PRO A 9 -14.76 -36.81 5.72
N GLU A 10 -14.43 -37.89 4.99
CA GLU A 10 -13.30 -37.94 4.05
C GLU A 10 -13.31 -36.71 3.15
N ALA A 11 -12.29 -35.86 3.28
CA ALA A 11 -12.13 -34.71 2.41
C ALA A 11 -11.89 -35.22 0.98
N HIS A 12 -12.89 -35.06 0.10
CA HIS A 12 -12.67 -35.23 -1.34
C HIS A 12 -11.55 -34.27 -1.77
N HIS A 13 -10.34 -34.80 -1.97
CA HIS A 13 -9.24 -34.06 -2.57
C HIS A 13 -9.64 -33.72 -4.00
N VAL A 14 -9.89 -32.43 -4.27
CA VAL A 14 -10.28 -31.96 -5.59
C VAL A 14 -8.98 -31.82 -6.36
N VAL A 15 -8.77 -32.67 -7.35
CA VAL A 15 -7.56 -32.60 -8.19
C VAL A 15 -7.93 -31.90 -9.50
N PHE A 16 -7.44 -30.66 -9.66
CA PHE A 16 -7.56 -29.96 -10.94
C PHE A 16 -6.44 -30.34 -11.91
N THR A 17 -6.76 -30.39 -13.19
CA THR A 17 -5.75 -30.42 -14.25
C THR A 17 -4.98 -29.08 -14.30
N PRO A 18 -3.73 -29.06 -14.80
CA PRO A 18 -2.93 -27.82 -14.89
C PRO A 18 -3.64 -26.66 -15.60
N ASP A 19 -4.45 -26.96 -16.62
CA ASP A 19 -5.22 -25.95 -17.36
C ASP A 19 -6.39 -25.40 -16.56
N GLN A 20 -7.10 -26.24 -15.80
CA GLN A 20 -8.17 -25.80 -14.91
C GLN A 20 -7.62 -24.94 -13.78
N GLU A 21 -6.51 -25.36 -13.19
CA GLU A 21 -5.81 -24.61 -12.15
C GLU A 21 -5.39 -23.22 -12.66
N ARG A 22 -4.80 -23.14 -13.86
CA ARG A 22 -4.39 -21.87 -14.47
C ARG A 22 -5.57 -20.93 -14.73
N ARG A 23 -6.72 -21.49 -15.16
CA ARG A 23 -7.95 -20.70 -15.38
C ARG A 23 -8.51 -20.17 -14.07
N LEU A 24 -8.52 -21.01 -13.01
CA LEU A 24 -8.94 -20.63 -11.67
C LEU A 24 -8.08 -19.48 -11.12
N TRP A 25 -6.75 -19.62 -11.16
CA TRP A 25 -5.87 -18.56 -10.67
C TRP A 25 -6.01 -17.26 -11.45
N ARG A 26 -6.15 -17.31 -12.79
CA ARG A 26 -6.43 -16.11 -13.60
C ARG A 26 -7.76 -15.44 -13.21
N LYS A 27 -8.79 -16.22 -12.93
CA LYS A 27 -10.10 -15.72 -12.50
C LYS A 27 -10.01 -15.00 -11.15
N ILE A 28 -9.21 -15.53 -10.21
CA ILE A 28 -8.92 -14.91 -8.92
C ILE A 28 -8.07 -13.65 -9.12
N ASP A 29 -6.98 -13.75 -9.88
CA ASP A 29 -6.04 -12.64 -10.16
C ASP A 29 -6.79 -11.44 -10.76
N LEU A 30 -7.65 -11.66 -11.77
CA LEU A 30 -8.44 -10.62 -12.43
C LEU A 30 -9.44 -9.92 -11.50
N ARG A 31 -9.82 -10.56 -10.38
CA ARG A 31 -10.75 -9.97 -9.40
C ARG A 31 -10.02 -9.23 -8.29
N ILE A 32 -8.89 -9.78 -7.83
CA ILE A 32 -8.19 -9.33 -6.62
C ILE A 32 -7.07 -8.36 -6.95
N VAL A 33 -6.22 -8.69 -7.92
CA VAL A 33 -5.00 -7.91 -8.18
C VAL A 33 -5.33 -6.49 -8.65
N PRO A 34 -6.26 -6.26 -9.60
CA PRO A 34 -6.55 -4.90 -10.07
C PRO A 34 -7.01 -3.93 -8.98
N ILE A 35 -7.88 -4.37 -8.06
CA ILE A 35 -8.39 -3.48 -7.00
C ILE A 35 -7.30 -3.17 -5.99
N ILE A 36 -6.51 -4.15 -5.56
CA ILE A 36 -5.41 -3.94 -4.62
C ILE A 36 -4.32 -3.06 -5.25
N SER A 37 -3.97 -3.33 -6.51
CA SER A 37 -3.06 -2.51 -7.31
C SER A 37 -3.54 -1.07 -7.43
N LEU A 38 -4.83 -0.85 -7.66
CA LEU A 38 -5.40 0.50 -7.73
C LEU A 38 -5.33 1.22 -6.37
N MET A 39 -5.71 0.53 -5.27
CA MET A 39 -5.61 1.11 -3.93
C MET A 39 -4.17 1.49 -3.57
N TYR A 40 -3.19 0.66 -3.95
CA TYR A 40 -1.79 0.92 -3.69
C TYR A 40 -1.16 1.95 -4.62
N LEU A 41 -1.65 2.07 -5.85
CA LEU A 41 -1.34 3.19 -6.73
C LEU A 41 -1.73 4.50 -6.05
N CYS A 42 -2.96 4.62 -5.54
CA CYS A 42 -3.41 5.80 -4.81
C CYS A 42 -2.56 6.08 -3.57
N CYS A 43 -2.29 5.05 -2.75
CA CYS A 43 -1.40 5.17 -1.59
C CYS A 43 0.00 5.70 -1.97
N SER A 44 0.57 5.22 -3.08
CA SER A 44 1.89 5.65 -3.54
C SER A 44 1.89 7.08 -4.07
N VAL A 45 0.84 7.46 -4.81
CA VAL A 45 0.60 8.82 -5.28
C VAL A 45 0.48 9.79 -4.09
N ASP A 46 -0.37 9.44 -3.10
CA ASP A 46 -0.63 10.23 -1.89
C ASP A 46 0.67 10.54 -1.11
N ARG A 47 1.61 9.59 -1.03
CA ARG A 47 2.93 9.79 -0.41
C ARG A 47 3.81 10.77 -1.19
N GLY A 48 3.82 10.67 -2.51
CA GLY A 48 4.64 11.51 -3.40
C GLY A 48 4.20 12.98 -3.42
N ASN A 49 2.93 13.26 -3.16
CA ASN A 49 2.34 14.58 -3.31
C ASN A 49 3.01 15.71 -2.55
N ILE A 50 3.63 15.43 -1.40
CA ILE A 50 4.34 16.48 -0.66
C ILE A 50 5.56 17.00 -1.41
N GLY A 51 6.22 16.15 -2.21
CA GLY A 51 7.34 16.55 -3.06
C GLY A 51 6.87 17.48 -4.17
N ASN A 52 5.70 17.21 -4.77
CA ASN A 52 5.10 18.06 -5.79
C ASN A 52 4.57 19.38 -5.19
N ALA A 53 3.89 19.31 -4.06
CA ALA A 53 3.39 20.48 -3.32
C ALA A 53 4.53 21.45 -2.94
N LYS A 54 5.71 20.94 -2.63
CA LYS A 54 6.91 21.74 -2.40
C LYS A 54 7.27 22.61 -3.61
N LEU A 55 7.12 22.11 -4.84
CA LEU A 55 7.37 22.88 -6.06
C LEU A 55 6.32 23.97 -6.27
N GLU A 56 5.07 23.68 -5.91
CA GLU A 56 3.92 24.57 -6.06
C GLU A 56 3.79 25.59 -4.90
N GLY A 57 4.90 25.95 -4.24
CA GLY A 57 4.93 27.04 -3.26
C GLY A 57 4.48 26.70 -1.83
N MET A 58 4.31 25.43 -1.47
CA MET A 58 3.93 25.04 -0.10
C MET A 58 4.95 25.52 0.94
N VAL A 59 6.25 25.51 0.62
CA VAL A 59 7.33 25.90 1.55
C VAL A 59 7.26 27.39 1.91
N THR A 60 6.97 28.25 0.93
CA THR A 60 6.89 29.70 1.15
C THR A 60 5.60 30.07 1.88
N GLN A 61 4.48 29.44 1.56
CA GLN A 61 3.19 29.76 2.21
C GLN A 61 3.12 29.29 3.67
N LEU A 62 3.71 28.14 3.99
CA LEU A 62 3.67 27.56 5.34
C LEU A 62 4.89 27.94 6.21
N ASP A 63 5.77 28.81 5.71
CA ASP A 63 7.03 29.20 6.37
C ASP A 63 7.85 27.95 6.82
N LEU A 64 8.06 27.02 5.88
CA LEU A 64 8.83 25.80 6.11
C LEU A 64 10.33 26.07 5.98
N THR A 65 10.85 26.97 6.81
CA THR A 65 12.26 27.33 6.87
C THR A 65 13.10 26.29 7.63
N GLY A 66 14.37 26.14 7.21
CA GLY A 66 15.31 25.20 7.82
C GLY A 66 14.84 23.74 7.75
N ASP A 67 14.86 23.06 8.90
CA ASP A 67 14.51 21.63 9.00
C ASP A 67 13.01 21.35 9.08
N ARG A 68 12.15 22.37 9.12
CA ARG A 68 10.69 22.19 9.29
C ARG A 68 10.07 21.29 8.22
N TYR A 69 10.47 21.44 6.96
CA TYR A 69 9.98 20.56 5.89
C TYR A 69 10.34 19.09 6.16
N ASN A 70 11.59 18.83 6.57
CA ASN A 70 12.07 17.48 6.88
C ASN A 70 11.39 16.92 8.14
N ILE A 71 11.14 17.75 9.16
CA ILE A 71 10.39 17.34 10.36
C ILE A 71 8.95 16.96 10.00
N ALA A 72 8.28 17.72 9.12
CA ALA A 72 6.94 17.36 8.65
C ALA A 72 6.92 16.03 7.89
N LEU A 73 7.97 15.74 7.09
CA LEU A 73 8.14 14.46 6.42
C LEU A 73 8.32 13.31 7.41
N THR A 74 9.23 13.45 8.39
CA THR A 74 9.53 12.39 9.35
C THR A 74 8.37 12.12 10.32
N THR A 75 7.55 13.13 10.60
CA THR A 75 6.36 13.01 11.47
C THR A 75 5.34 11.99 10.95
N PHE A 76 5.29 11.72 9.64
CA PHE A 76 4.48 10.65 9.07
C PHE A 76 4.98 9.25 9.45
N PHE A 77 6.30 9.04 9.43
CA PHE A 77 6.90 7.71 9.60
C PHE A 77 6.82 7.20 11.04
N ILE A 78 6.83 8.09 12.04
CA ILE A 78 6.75 7.72 13.47
C ILE A 78 5.46 6.93 13.79
N PRO A 79 4.25 7.48 13.56
CA PRO A 79 3.02 6.72 13.79
C PRO A 79 2.89 5.55 12.83
N TYR A 80 3.35 5.69 11.57
CA TYR A 80 3.31 4.57 10.62
C TYR A 80 4.05 3.34 11.16
N MET A 81 5.27 3.51 11.70
CA MET A 81 6.06 2.43 12.27
C MET A 81 5.43 1.82 13.53
N ILE A 82 4.97 2.66 14.46
CA ILE A 82 4.41 2.20 15.74
C ILE A 82 3.09 1.46 15.53
N PHE A 83 2.22 1.98 14.67
CA PHE A 83 0.87 1.44 14.48
C PHE A 83 0.79 0.34 13.42
N GLN A 84 1.88 0.03 12.71
CA GLN A 84 1.91 -1.06 11.73
C GLN A 84 1.57 -2.41 12.37
N VAL A 85 2.16 -2.72 13.53
CA VAL A 85 1.93 -3.99 14.24
C VAL A 85 0.52 -4.04 14.84
N PRO A 86 0.06 -3.05 15.63
CA PRO A 86 -1.32 -3.02 16.13
C PRO A 86 -2.37 -3.08 15.02
N ALA A 87 -2.21 -2.31 13.94
CA ALA A 87 -3.19 -2.26 12.86
C ALA A 87 -3.26 -3.60 12.11
N ASN A 88 -2.15 -4.34 12.04
CA ASN A 88 -2.15 -5.69 11.50
C ASN A 88 -2.87 -6.67 12.46
N ILE A 89 -2.66 -6.58 13.78
CA ILE A 89 -3.41 -7.43 14.74
C ILE A 89 -4.93 -7.24 14.59
N VAL A 90 -5.38 -6.00 14.35
CA VAL A 90 -6.82 -5.68 14.18
C VAL A 90 -7.44 -6.40 12.96
N ILE A 91 -6.67 -6.68 11.90
CA ILE A 91 -7.20 -7.35 10.69
C ILE A 91 -7.62 -8.80 10.95
N HIS A 92 -7.17 -9.41 12.04
CA HIS A 92 -7.66 -10.73 12.46
C HIS A 92 -9.08 -10.68 13.05
N TYR A 93 -9.46 -9.52 13.59
CA TYR A 93 -10.78 -9.31 14.20
C TYR A 93 -11.77 -8.64 13.24
N VAL A 94 -11.27 -7.91 12.25
CA VAL A 94 -12.08 -7.17 11.27
C VAL A 94 -11.89 -7.75 9.89
N ARG A 95 -12.99 -7.98 9.18
CA ARG A 95 -12.96 -8.49 7.81
C ARG A 95 -12.10 -7.61 6.88
N PRO A 96 -11.14 -8.19 6.13
CA PRO A 96 -10.26 -7.42 5.25
C PRO A 96 -10.99 -6.54 4.23
N SER A 97 -12.14 -6.98 3.69
CA SER A 97 -12.95 -6.18 2.74
C SER A 97 -13.49 -4.89 3.31
N ARG A 98 -13.59 -4.78 4.64
CA ARG A 98 -14.03 -3.57 5.31
C ARG A 98 -12.82 -2.80 5.84
N TRP A 99 -11.86 -3.50 6.42
CA TRP A 99 -10.70 -2.89 7.03
C TRP A 99 -9.87 -2.07 6.03
N LEU A 100 -9.48 -2.65 4.89
CA LEU A 100 -8.62 -1.96 3.92
C LEU A 100 -9.32 -0.73 3.30
N PRO A 101 -10.59 -0.79 2.87
CA PRO A 101 -11.30 0.40 2.42
C PRO A 101 -11.54 1.44 3.51
N ILE A 102 -11.80 1.04 4.77
CA ILE A 102 -11.95 2.00 5.89
C ILE A 102 -10.65 2.76 6.12
N LEU A 103 -9.50 2.08 6.13
CA LEU A 103 -8.20 2.75 6.19
C LEU A 103 -8.07 3.74 5.02
N MET A 104 -8.44 3.32 3.81
CA MET A 104 -8.40 4.15 2.60
C MET A 104 -9.26 5.40 2.70
N LEU A 105 -10.45 5.25 3.26
CA LEU A 105 -11.35 6.36 3.51
C LEU A 105 -10.75 7.34 4.51
N LEU A 106 -10.19 6.82 5.62
CA LEU A 106 -9.60 7.65 6.67
C LEU A 106 -8.39 8.44 6.17
N TRP A 107 -7.45 7.80 5.46
CA TRP A 107 -6.28 8.53 4.96
C TRP A 107 -6.66 9.49 3.83
N GLY A 108 -7.62 9.13 2.96
CA GLY A 108 -8.16 10.03 1.93
C GLY A 108 -8.81 11.29 2.52
N LEU A 109 -9.55 11.15 3.63
CA LEU A 109 -10.09 12.29 4.38
C LEU A 109 -8.98 13.17 4.97
N VAL A 110 -7.95 12.58 5.56
CA VAL A 110 -6.81 13.32 6.09
C VAL A 110 -6.06 14.05 4.97
N MET A 111 -5.93 13.44 3.79
CA MET A 111 -5.35 14.08 2.60
C MET A 111 -6.16 15.30 2.19
N MET A 112 -7.49 15.21 2.10
CA MET A 112 -8.32 16.38 1.81
C MET A 112 -8.13 17.50 2.85
N LEU A 113 -8.06 17.15 4.14
CA LEU A 113 -7.82 18.13 5.22
C LEU A 113 -6.44 18.79 5.10
N MET A 114 -5.43 18.07 4.62
CA MET A 114 -4.08 18.60 4.40
C MET A 114 -4.07 19.76 3.39
N GLY A 115 -4.96 19.76 2.39
CA GLY A 115 -5.10 20.87 1.44
C GLY A 115 -5.55 22.19 2.08
N PHE A 116 -6.19 22.17 3.24
CA PHE A 116 -6.68 23.38 3.93
C PHE A 116 -5.72 23.94 4.98
N VAL A 117 -4.56 23.32 5.16
CA VAL A 117 -3.57 23.71 6.16
C VAL A 117 -2.96 25.08 5.86
N LYS A 118 -2.72 25.87 6.91
CA LYS A 118 -2.13 27.22 6.82
C LYS A 118 -0.88 27.41 7.68
N THR A 119 -0.53 26.45 8.53
CA THR A 119 0.65 26.52 9.40
C THR A 119 1.45 25.23 9.44
N PHE A 120 2.74 25.33 9.79
CA PHE A 120 3.60 24.16 10.00
C PHE A 120 3.04 23.17 11.04
N SER A 121 2.53 23.66 12.17
CA SER A 121 1.99 22.79 13.23
C SER A 121 0.76 22.01 12.77
N GLN A 122 -0.11 22.64 11.97
CA GLN A 122 -1.24 21.96 11.34
C GLN A 122 -0.75 20.90 10.35
N LEU A 123 0.26 21.22 9.52
CA LEU A 123 0.87 20.28 8.58
C LEU A 123 1.43 19.05 9.31
N ALA A 124 2.18 19.25 10.38
CA ALA A 124 2.74 18.17 11.19
C ALA A 124 1.64 17.31 11.83
N ALA A 125 0.57 17.92 12.35
CA ALA A 125 -0.55 17.20 12.94
C ALA A 125 -1.30 16.33 11.92
N VAL A 126 -1.66 16.86 10.74
CA VAL A 126 -2.32 16.06 9.69
C VAL A 126 -1.40 14.97 9.15
N ARG A 127 -0.08 15.23 9.07
CA ARG A 127 0.93 14.23 8.69
C ARG A 127 1.01 13.08 9.68
N PHE A 128 0.92 13.38 10.97
CA PHE A 128 0.84 12.36 12.00
C PHE A 128 -0.43 11.50 11.85
N CYS A 129 -1.59 12.14 11.68
CA CYS A 129 -2.85 11.45 11.43
C CYS A 129 -2.82 10.60 10.17
N LEU A 130 -2.15 11.06 9.11
CA LEU A 130 -1.98 10.33 7.87
C LEU A 130 -1.20 9.04 8.10
N GLY A 131 -0.06 9.13 8.80
CA GLY A 131 0.74 7.95 9.12
C GLY A 131 -0.02 6.94 9.99
N LEU A 132 -0.85 7.40 10.92
CA LEU A 132 -1.74 6.56 11.72
C LEU A 132 -2.79 5.83 10.87
N ALA A 133 -3.44 6.55 9.94
CA ALA A 133 -4.48 5.99 9.08
C ALA A 133 -3.92 5.02 8.03
N GLU A 134 -2.69 5.22 7.58
CA GLU A 134 -2.07 4.44 6.50
C GLU A 134 -1.28 3.22 7.02
N ALA A 135 -0.89 3.20 8.31
CA ALA A 135 -0.03 2.18 8.91
C ALA A 135 -0.47 0.73 8.65
N GLY A 136 -1.78 0.49 8.63
CA GLY A 136 -2.35 -0.85 8.47
C GLY A 136 -2.50 -1.32 7.03
N PHE A 137 -2.33 -0.44 6.04
CA PHE A 137 -2.70 -0.77 4.65
C PHE A 137 -1.76 -1.82 4.05
N TYR A 138 -0.46 -1.53 4.01
CA TYR A 138 0.54 -2.43 3.45
C TYR A 138 0.57 -3.82 4.12
N PRO A 139 0.70 -3.95 5.46
CA PRO A 139 0.66 -5.26 6.11
C PRO A 139 -0.70 -5.95 5.95
N GLY A 140 -1.79 -5.18 5.90
CA GLY A 140 -3.12 -5.74 5.69
C GLY A 140 -3.32 -6.32 4.30
N VAL A 141 -2.78 -5.68 3.25
CA VAL A 141 -2.76 -6.23 1.90
C VAL A 141 -1.89 -7.48 1.84
N ALA A 142 -0.71 -7.46 2.48
CA ALA A 142 0.17 -8.61 2.52
C ALA A 142 -0.53 -9.83 3.14
N TYR A 143 -1.17 -9.63 4.30
CA TYR A 143 -1.96 -10.66 4.97
C TYR A 143 -3.16 -11.11 4.11
N TYR A 144 -3.87 -10.19 3.48
CA TYR A 144 -4.97 -10.54 2.59
C TYR A 144 -4.51 -11.42 1.42
N LEU A 145 -3.38 -11.11 0.78
CA LEU A 145 -2.85 -11.95 -0.30
C LEU A 145 -2.46 -13.34 0.19
N THR A 146 -1.93 -13.48 1.41
CA THR A 146 -1.61 -14.80 1.98
C THR A 146 -2.83 -15.69 2.17
N MET A 147 -4.03 -15.13 2.38
CA MET A 147 -5.28 -15.91 2.49
C MET A 147 -5.77 -16.49 1.16
N TRP A 148 -5.38 -15.87 0.04
CA TRP A 148 -5.90 -16.22 -1.29
C TRP A 148 -4.92 -17.03 -2.11
N TYR A 149 -3.62 -16.88 -1.88
CA TYR A 149 -2.58 -17.48 -2.71
C TYR A 149 -1.63 -18.33 -1.86
N PRO A 150 -1.20 -19.49 -2.38
CA PRO A 150 -0.15 -20.27 -1.74
C PRO A 150 1.20 -19.56 -1.85
N LYS A 151 2.12 -19.87 -0.93
CA LYS A 151 3.44 -19.19 -0.76
C LYS A 151 4.21 -19.03 -2.07
N TYR A 152 4.26 -20.08 -2.90
CA TYR A 152 5.01 -20.08 -4.17
C TYR A 152 4.40 -19.21 -5.28
N LYS A 153 3.11 -18.86 -5.21
CA LYS A 153 2.45 -17.96 -6.17
C LYS A 153 2.46 -16.50 -5.70
N LEU A 154 2.67 -16.27 -4.41
CA LEU A 154 2.53 -14.98 -3.75
C LEU A 154 3.55 -13.95 -4.27
N GLN A 155 4.80 -14.36 -4.48
CA GLN A 155 5.89 -13.47 -4.93
C GLN A 155 5.56 -12.71 -6.22
N TYR A 156 4.97 -13.39 -7.21
CA TYR A 156 4.59 -12.75 -8.47
C TYR A 156 3.49 -11.70 -8.28
N ARG A 157 2.53 -11.93 -7.37
CA ARG A 157 1.45 -10.98 -7.08
C ARG A 157 1.98 -9.78 -6.29
N PHE A 158 2.92 -9.99 -5.37
CA PHE A 158 3.65 -8.90 -4.75
C PHE A 158 4.44 -8.09 -5.76
N ALA A 159 5.08 -8.71 -6.75
CA ALA A 159 5.77 -7.97 -7.81
C ALA A 159 4.81 -7.10 -8.63
N LEU A 160 3.61 -7.61 -8.97
CA LEU A 160 2.56 -6.82 -9.63
C LEU A 160 2.04 -5.68 -8.75
N PHE A 161 1.86 -5.95 -7.45
CA PHE A 161 1.49 -4.95 -6.46
C PHE A 161 2.55 -3.85 -6.38
N PHE A 162 3.81 -4.20 -6.14
CA PHE A 162 4.92 -3.23 -6.09
C PHE A 162 5.16 -2.50 -7.40
N GLY A 163 4.90 -3.15 -8.55
CA GLY A 163 5.00 -2.54 -9.87
C GLY A 163 4.11 -1.31 -10.04
N THR A 164 3.01 -1.18 -9.27
CA THR A 164 2.16 0.01 -9.35
C THR A 164 2.82 1.26 -8.77
N THR A 165 3.86 1.14 -7.94
CA THR A 165 4.62 2.30 -7.43
C THR A 165 5.31 3.07 -8.57
N ALA A 166 5.89 2.35 -9.53
CA ALA A 166 6.53 2.95 -10.70
C ALA A 166 5.49 3.69 -11.57
N VAL A 167 4.31 3.10 -11.73
CA VAL A 167 3.19 3.70 -12.45
C VAL A 167 2.68 4.94 -11.71
N ALA A 168 2.52 4.88 -10.39
CA ALA A 168 2.12 6.00 -9.54
C ALA A 168 3.06 7.21 -9.69
N GLY A 169 4.38 6.98 -9.73
CA GLY A 169 5.36 8.05 -9.94
C GLY A 169 5.14 8.81 -11.27
N ALA A 170 4.83 8.09 -12.35
CA ALA A 170 4.56 8.70 -13.66
C ALA A 170 3.27 9.54 -13.66
N PHE A 171 2.21 9.06 -12.99
CA PHE A 171 0.94 9.79 -12.90
C PHE A 171 0.99 10.97 -11.92
N SER A 172 1.70 10.85 -10.79
CA SER A 172 1.75 11.88 -9.75
C SER A 172 2.33 13.20 -10.27
N GLY A 173 3.43 13.16 -11.03
CA GLY A 173 4.01 14.37 -11.62
C GLY A 173 3.11 15.02 -12.70
N LEU A 174 2.45 14.20 -13.52
CA LEU A 174 1.54 14.69 -14.56
C LEU A 174 0.28 15.33 -13.96
N LEU A 175 -0.30 14.71 -12.92
CA LEU A 175 -1.43 15.25 -12.17
C LEU A 175 -1.06 16.57 -11.50
N ALA A 176 0.10 16.63 -10.83
CA ALA A 176 0.60 17.86 -10.22
C ALA A 176 0.74 18.99 -11.25
N TYR A 177 1.30 18.72 -12.43
CA TYR A 177 1.39 19.70 -13.51
C TYR A 177 0.02 20.20 -13.99
N GLY A 178 -0.95 19.30 -14.16
CA GLY A 178 -2.31 19.68 -14.55
C GLY A 178 -3.01 20.53 -13.49
N ILE A 179 -2.79 20.22 -12.21
CA ILE A 179 -3.42 20.92 -11.07
C ILE A 179 -2.72 22.25 -10.77
N ALA A 180 -1.44 22.42 -11.14
CA ALA A 180 -0.73 23.70 -11.01
C ALA A 180 -1.46 24.86 -11.70
N PHE A 181 -2.20 24.60 -12.79
CA PHE A 181 -3.03 25.61 -13.48
C PHE A 181 -4.24 26.09 -12.67
N MET A 182 -4.58 25.42 -11.57
CA MET A 182 -5.66 25.82 -10.66
C MET A 182 -5.18 26.78 -9.56
N ASN A 183 -4.03 27.42 -9.73
CA ASN A 183 -3.56 28.40 -8.77
C ASN A 183 -4.55 29.56 -8.62
N ASP A 184 -4.81 29.99 -7.38
CA ASP A 184 -5.83 30.97 -6.99
C ASP A 184 -7.29 30.59 -7.30
N ALA A 185 -7.56 29.39 -7.82
CA ALA A 185 -8.92 28.89 -7.96
C ALA A 185 -9.55 28.71 -6.56
N GLY A 186 -10.69 29.36 -6.32
CA GLY A 186 -11.39 29.29 -5.03
C GLY A 186 -10.63 29.88 -3.83
N GLY A 187 -9.61 30.73 -4.06
CA GLY A 187 -8.80 31.33 -3.00
C GLY A 187 -7.79 30.36 -2.35
N LEU A 188 -7.52 29.23 -3.00
CA LEU A 188 -6.53 28.23 -2.58
C LEU A 188 -5.36 28.21 -3.57
N GLN A 189 -4.18 27.85 -3.07
CA GLN A 189 -2.97 27.72 -3.90
C GLN A 189 -2.97 26.37 -4.64
N GLY A 190 -2.21 26.28 -5.73
CA GLY A 190 -2.13 25.06 -6.56
C GLY A 190 -1.84 23.78 -5.75
N TRP A 191 -0.93 23.85 -4.78
CA TRP A 191 -0.60 22.68 -3.93
C TRP A 191 -1.77 22.20 -3.06
N SER A 192 -2.66 23.09 -2.62
CA SER A 192 -3.85 22.71 -1.83
C SER A 192 -4.78 21.83 -2.66
N TRP A 193 -4.93 22.14 -3.94
CA TRP A 193 -5.79 21.39 -4.86
C TRP A 193 -5.25 19.99 -5.16
N ILE A 194 -3.93 19.80 -5.16
CA ILE A 194 -3.30 18.47 -5.29
C ILE A 194 -3.85 17.54 -4.20
N PHE A 195 -3.77 17.97 -2.94
CA PHE A 195 -4.26 17.16 -1.81
C PHE A 195 -5.78 16.95 -1.80
N ILE A 196 -6.56 17.96 -2.21
CA ILE A 196 -8.02 17.88 -2.23
C ILE A 196 -8.52 16.92 -3.32
N ILE A 197 -8.03 17.08 -4.56
CA ILE A 197 -8.48 16.28 -5.70
C ILE A 197 -8.04 14.82 -5.55
N GLU A 198 -6.80 14.60 -5.13
CA GLU A 198 -6.27 13.26 -4.97
C GLU A 198 -6.88 12.56 -3.75
N GLY A 199 -7.03 13.28 -2.63
CA GLY A 199 -7.76 12.77 -1.46
C GLY A 199 -9.21 12.39 -1.79
N LEU A 200 -9.92 13.21 -2.58
CA LEU A 200 -11.27 12.88 -3.05
C LEU A 200 -11.29 11.64 -3.94
N THR A 201 -10.32 11.52 -4.85
CA THR A 201 -10.18 10.36 -5.73
C THR A 201 -9.94 9.08 -4.91
N THR A 202 -9.08 9.16 -3.89
CA THR A 202 -8.81 8.08 -2.94
C THR A 202 -10.09 7.68 -2.17
N ILE A 203 -10.91 8.64 -1.74
CA ILE A 203 -12.20 8.35 -1.09
C ILE A 203 -13.16 7.62 -2.05
N VAL A 204 -13.28 8.07 -3.29
CA VAL A 204 -14.14 7.41 -4.30
C VAL A 204 -13.69 5.97 -4.53
N ILE A 205 -12.38 5.75 -4.66
CA ILE A 205 -11.81 4.42 -4.85
C ILE A 205 -11.99 3.56 -3.61
N SER A 206 -11.95 4.12 -2.39
CA SER A 206 -12.30 3.40 -1.17
C SER A 206 -13.73 2.84 -1.23
N PHE A 207 -14.72 3.66 -1.63
CA PHE A 207 -16.10 3.19 -1.75
C PHE A 207 -16.27 2.10 -2.82
N ILE A 208 -15.59 2.25 -3.96
CA ILE A 208 -15.55 1.21 -5.00
C ILE A 208 -14.93 -0.08 -4.44
N GLY A 209 -13.82 0.07 -3.71
CA GLY A 209 -13.13 -1.01 -3.01
C GLY A 209 -14.07 -1.75 -2.08
N ALA A 210 -14.79 -1.05 -1.21
CA ALA A 210 -15.73 -1.64 -0.25
C ALA A 210 -16.84 -2.49 -0.90
N ILE A 211 -17.19 -2.22 -2.16
CA ILE A 211 -18.19 -2.99 -2.92
C ILE A 211 -17.56 -4.18 -3.65
N ILE A 212 -16.35 -4.01 -4.20
CA ILE A 212 -15.71 -5.01 -5.07
C ILE A 212 -14.92 -6.05 -4.26
N PHE A 213 -14.36 -5.66 -3.11
CA PHE A 213 -13.47 -6.50 -2.32
C PHE A 213 -14.19 -7.75 -1.80
N VAL A 214 -13.51 -8.89 -1.87
CA VAL A 214 -14.03 -10.18 -1.42
C VAL A 214 -13.33 -10.56 -0.11
N ASP A 215 -14.05 -11.11 0.85
CA ASP A 215 -13.49 -11.38 2.18
C ASP A 215 -12.55 -12.58 2.20
N TYR A 216 -13.08 -13.77 1.92
CA TYR A 216 -12.38 -15.03 2.06
C TYR A 216 -12.67 -15.94 0.87
N PRO A 217 -11.74 -16.85 0.50
CA PRO A 217 -11.99 -17.88 -0.51
C PRO A 217 -13.30 -18.65 -0.23
N ARG A 218 -13.55 -18.98 1.04
CA ARG A 218 -14.76 -19.71 1.49
C ARG A 218 -16.07 -18.99 1.17
N THR A 219 -16.09 -17.66 1.27
CA THR A 219 -17.27 -16.82 1.06
C THR A 219 -17.36 -16.27 -0.37
N ALA A 220 -16.42 -16.64 -1.24
CA ALA A 220 -16.25 -16.10 -2.58
C ALA A 220 -17.36 -16.55 -3.55
N LYS A 221 -18.44 -15.76 -3.66
CA LYS A 221 -19.59 -16.07 -4.52
C LYS A 221 -19.24 -16.28 -6.01
N PHE A 222 -18.13 -15.72 -6.48
CA PHE A 222 -17.69 -15.86 -7.88
C PHE A 222 -17.00 -17.20 -8.18
N LEU A 223 -16.60 -17.94 -7.15
CA LEU A 223 -16.03 -19.28 -7.27
C LEU A 223 -17.11 -20.36 -7.14
N SER A 224 -16.98 -21.42 -7.93
CA SER A 224 -17.77 -22.65 -7.77
C SER A 224 -17.40 -23.37 -6.47
N ILE A 225 -18.21 -24.32 -6.03
CA ILE A 225 -17.96 -25.06 -4.78
C ILE A 225 -16.62 -25.83 -4.88
N GLU A 226 -16.38 -26.49 -6.02
CA GLU A 226 -15.14 -27.22 -6.30
C GLU A 226 -13.92 -26.28 -6.35
N GLU A 227 -14.06 -25.10 -6.96
CA GLU A 227 -12.99 -24.10 -7.01
C GLU A 227 -12.63 -23.58 -5.60
N ARG A 228 -13.62 -23.37 -4.72
CA ARG A 228 -13.37 -22.95 -3.34
C ARG A 228 -12.66 -24.03 -2.54
N GLN A 229 -13.11 -25.28 -2.66
CA GLN A 229 -12.51 -26.41 -1.97
C GLN A 229 -11.05 -26.60 -2.37
N PHE A 230 -10.72 -26.44 -3.65
CA PHE A 230 -9.34 -26.51 -4.11
C PHE A 230 -8.46 -25.40 -3.52
N VAL A 231 -8.93 -24.16 -3.50
CA VAL A 231 -8.17 -23.03 -2.92
C VAL A 231 -7.95 -23.25 -1.42
N GLU A 232 -8.96 -23.72 -0.70
CA GLU A 232 -8.84 -24.06 0.72
C GLU A 232 -7.85 -25.21 0.96
N GLN A 233 -7.85 -26.24 0.12
CA GLN A 233 -6.88 -27.35 0.19
C GLN A 233 -5.43 -26.86 0.03
N GLN A 234 -5.19 -25.98 -0.95
CA GLN A 234 -3.86 -25.40 -1.14
C GLN A 234 -3.40 -24.54 0.05
N GLN A 235 -4.34 -23.85 0.71
CA GLN A 235 -4.05 -23.04 1.90
C GLN A 235 -3.75 -23.92 3.14
N LEU A 236 -4.45 -25.04 3.31
CA LEU A 236 -4.23 -25.95 4.43
C LEU A 236 -2.86 -26.62 4.37
N CYS A 237 -2.38 -27.01 3.18
CA CYS A 237 -1.03 -27.55 3.01
C CYS A 237 0.06 -26.56 3.48
N ASP A 238 -0.14 -25.25 3.26
CA ASP A 238 0.81 -24.22 3.71
C ASP A 238 0.79 -23.97 5.23
N VAL A 239 -0.31 -24.36 5.92
CA VAL A 239 -0.51 -24.23 7.37
C VAL A 239 -0.02 -25.48 8.12
N GLU A 240 -0.15 -26.68 7.54
CA GLU A 240 0.41 -27.91 8.11
C GLU A 240 1.95 -27.85 8.18
N ASP A 241 2.59 -27.10 7.29
CA ASP A 241 4.03 -26.80 7.32
C ASP A 241 4.42 -25.72 8.37
N ALA A 242 3.46 -25.09 9.05
CA ALA A 242 3.74 -24.06 10.05
C ALA A 242 3.85 -24.68 11.46
N GLU A 243 4.95 -24.39 12.16
CA GLU A 243 5.16 -24.86 13.53
C GLU A 243 4.03 -24.39 14.46
N GLU A 244 3.47 -25.30 15.27
CA GLU A 244 2.46 -24.95 16.27
C GLU A 244 3.06 -24.03 17.35
N GLY A 245 2.56 -22.81 17.45
CA GLY A 245 3.02 -21.84 18.44
C GLY A 245 2.00 -20.74 18.72
N THR A 246 2.10 -20.14 19.91
CA THR A 246 1.37 -18.91 20.22
C THR A 246 1.96 -17.74 19.43
N ILE A 247 1.14 -16.73 19.09
CA ILE A 247 1.59 -15.51 18.38
C ILE A 247 2.83 -14.90 19.05
N VAL A 248 2.88 -14.92 20.38
CA VAL A 248 4.00 -14.36 21.16
C VAL A 248 5.29 -15.17 20.96
N GLN A 249 5.20 -16.50 20.85
CA GLN A 249 6.37 -17.34 20.57
C GLN A 249 6.92 -17.07 19.16
N HIS A 250 6.06 -16.99 18.15
CA HIS A 250 6.49 -16.64 16.79
C HIS A 250 7.11 -15.24 16.70
N LEU A 251 6.57 -14.26 17.43
CA LEU A 251 7.16 -12.92 17.53
C LEU A 251 8.58 -12.99 18.11
N TRP A 252 8.76 -13.68 19.24
CA TRP A 252 10.09 -13.83 19.84
C TRP A 252 11.08 -14.55 18.94
N MET A 253 10.67 -15.63 18.28
CA MET A 253 11.49 -16.35 17.30
C MET A 253 11.95 -15.41 16.17
N THR A 254 11.03 -14.60 15.66
CA THR A 254 11.32 -13.63 14.59
C THR A 254 12.35 -12.58 15.03
N PHE A 255 12.26 -12.09 16.28
CA PHE A 255 13.24 -11.12 16.80
C PHE A 255 14.62 -11.74 17.12
N THR A 256 14.68 -13.04 17.38
CA THR A 256 15.95 -13.75 17.64
C THR A 256 16.62 -14.29 16.39
N ASP A 257 15.92 -14.32 15.25
CA ASP A 257 16.45 -14.82 13.99
C ASP A 257 17.37 -13.80 13.32
N TRP A 258 18.63 -14.18 13.10
CA TRP A 258 19.64 -13.35 12.46
C TRP A 258 19.29 -13.04 10.99
N GLN A 259 18.57 -13.94 10.30
CA GLN A 259 18.17 -13.74 8.90
C GLN A 259 17.22 -12.56 8.77
N VAL A 260 16.32 -12.38 9.73
CA VAL A 260 15.40 -11.24 9.79
C VAL A 260 16.16 -9.92 9.89
N TRP A 261 17.18 -9.85 10.77
CA TRP A 261 18.02 -8.67 10.92
C TRP A 261 18.90 -8.40 9.70
N ALA A 262 19.45 -9.45 9.08
CA ALA A 262 20.23 -9.32 7.85
C ALA A 262 19.36 -8.76 6.71
N LEU A 263 18.15 -9.27 6.53
CA LEU A 263 17.19 -8.77 5.55
C LEU A 263 16.73 -7.34 5.86
N ALA A 264 16.58 -6.98 7.14
CA ALA A 264 16.24 -5.62 7.54
C ALA A 264 17.34 -4.61 7.17
N ILE A 265 18.63 -4.97 7.34
CA ILE A 265 19.77 -4.13 6.93
C ILE A 265 19.80 -3.96 5.39
N VAL A 266 19.56 -5.04 4.65
CA VAL A 266 19.48 -4.99 3.18
C VAL A 266 18.33 -4.08 2.75
N LEU A 267 17.15 -4.22 3.36
CA LEU A 267 15.99 -3.38 3.07
C LEU A 267 16.27 -1.91 3.37
N LEU A 268 16.88 -1.60 4.52
CA LEU A 268 17.27 -0.24 4.88
C LEU A 268 18.20 0.40 3.85
N SER A 269 19.15 -0.38 3.33
CA SER A 269 20.13 0.06 2.34
C SER A 269 19.50 0.41 0.99
N PHE A 270 18.39 -0.27 0.64
CA PHE A 270 17.65 -0.04 -0.61
C PHE A 270 16.58 1.05 -0.48
N GLU A 271 15.80 1.04 0.59
CA GLU A 271 14.66 1.95 0.78
C GLU A 271 15.10 3.39 1.08
N THR A 272 16.19 3.57 1.85
CA THR A 272 16.64 4.92 2.25
C THR A 272 17.00 5.80 1.04
N PRO A 273 17.82 5.34 0.07
CA PRO A 273 18.06 6.07 -1.16
C PRO A 273 16.79 6.25 -2.01
N ALA A 274 15.92 5.25 -2.08
CA ALA A 274 14.71 5.30 -2.89
C ALA A 274 13.74 6.40 -2.43
N TYR A 275 13.47 6.53 -1.12
CA TYR A 275 12.67 7.63 -0.57
C TYR A 275 13.34 8.98 -0.72
N GLY A 276 14.67 9.04 -0.57
CA GLY A 276 15.44 10.25 -0.83
C GLY A 276 15.23 10.75 -2.26
N ILE A 277 15.31 9.87 -3.24
CA ILE A 277 14.98 10.19 -4.63
C ILE A 277 13.51 10.61 -4.73
N MET A 278 12.56 9.84 -4.22
CA MET A 278 11.13 10.13 -4.36
C MET A 278 10.73 11.53 -3.86
N PHE A 279 11.19 11.95 -2.67
CA PHE A 279 10.79 13.23 -2.09
C PHE A 279 11.54 14.44 -2.64
N PHE A 280 12.78 14.25 -3.11
CA PHE A 280 13.63 15.35 -3.56
C PHE A 280 13.83 15.40 -5.07
N LEU A 281 13.45 14.38 -5.83
CA LEU A 281 13.52 14.35 -7.29
C LEU A 281 12.89 15.60 -7.93
N PRO A 282 11.69 16.06 -7.51
CA PRO A 282 11.11 17.27 -8.09
C PRO A 282 12.00 18.51 -7.84
N THR A 283 12.63 18.61 -6.65
CA THR A 283 13.55 19.71 -6.31
C THR A 283 14.86 19.64 -7.11
N ILE A 284 15.39 18.43 -7.30
CA ILE A 284 16.59 18.18 -8.11
C ILE A 284 16.33 18.65 -9.55
N LEU A 285 15.19 18.25 -10.13
CA LEU A 285 14.83 18.64 -11.50
C LEU A 285 14.63 20.16 -11.68
N GLN A 286 14.19 20.90 -10.65
CA GLN A 286 14.14 22.37 -10.71
C GLN A 286 15.54 23.01 -10.68
N THR A 287 16.49 22.40 -9.97
CA THR A 287 17.84 22.94 -9.82
C THR A 287 18.66 22.77 -11.10
N TYR A 288 18.35 21.74 -11.90
CA TYR A 288 18.96 21.50 -13.21
C TYR A 288 17.98 21.85 -14.35
N PRO A 289 18.13 22.99 -15.04
CA PRO A 289 17.28 23.30 -16.18
C PRO A 289 17.29 22.13 -17.19
N LEU A 290 16.09 21.72 -17.64
CA LEU A 290 15.85 20.60 -18.56
C LEU A 290 16.74 20.60 -19.82
N THR A 291 17.27 21.76 -20.20
CA THR A 291 18.27 21.95 -21.25
C THR A 291 19.53 21.10 -21.01
N THR A 292 20.01 21.02 -19.77
CA THR A 292 21.23 20.26 -19.43
C THR A 292 20.97 18.75 -19.43
N PHE A 293 19.79 18.30 -19.01
CA PHE A 293 19.47 16.87 -18.99
C PHE A 293 19.35 16.29 -20.41
N VAL A 294 18.70 17.02 -21.32
CA VAL A 294 18.62 16.65 -22.75
C VAL A 294 20.00 16.71 -23.43
N LEU A 295 20.81 17.73 -23.12
CA LEU A 295 22.17 17.85 -23.65
C LEU A 295 23.11 16.75 -23.16
N VAL A 296 23.01 16.34 -21.89
CA VAL A 296 23.82 15.24 -21.32
C VAL A 296 23.38 13.89 -21.91
N SER A 297 22.08 13.65 -22.09
CA SER A 297 21.61 12.43 -22.76
C SER A 297 21.90 12.39 -24.27
N LEU A 298 22.11 13.54 -24.92
CA LEU A 298 22.50 13.63 -26.34
C LEU A 298 24.02 13.64 -26.56
N HIS A 299 24.81 13.96 -25.52
CA HIS A 299 26.28 13.89 -25.56
C HIS A 299 26.83 12.61 -24.91
N ALA A 300 25.99 11.84 -24.23
CA ALA A 300 26.28 10.46 -23.81
C ALA A 300 25.90 9.50 -24.94
N ASP A 301 26.66 9.54 -26.04
CA ASP A 301 27.20 8.35 -26.73
C ASP A 301 27.90 8.75 -28.04
N PRO A 302 28.91 7.99 -28.50
CA PRO A 302 29.45 6.74 -27.95
C PRO A 302 30.84 6.86 -27.30
#